data_AF-A0A9E3C8X7-F1
#
_entry.id   AF-A0A9E3C8X7-F1
#
_cell.length_a   1.000
_cell.length_b   1.000
_cell.length_c   1.000
_cell.angle_alpha   90.00
_cell.angle_beta   90.00
_cell.angle_gamma   90.00
#
_symmetry.space_group_name_H-M   'P 1'
#
loop_
_entity.id
_entity.type
_entity.pdbx_description
1 polymer ?
#
loop_
_entity_poly.entity_id
_entity_poly.type
_entity_poly.pdbx_seq_one_letter_code
_entity_poly.pdbx_strand_id
1 'polypeptide(L)' 'MTTEQMAAHAAAVERGEAGYLDPETGLFVLTERFLADRGYCCERGCRHCPYGEA' A
#
# COMPACT_ATOMS: atom_id res chain seq x y z
N MET A 1 -4.66 7.64 7.87
CA MET A 1 -4.51 7.60 6.40
C MET A 1 -5.15 8.85 5.87
N THR A 2 -4.37 9.76 5.28
CA THR A 2 -4.88 11.02 4.73
C THR A 2 -5.44 10.81 3.32
N THR A 3 -6.22 11.78 2.83
CA THR A 3 -6.82 11.72 1.49
C THR A 3 -5.76 11.64 0.38
N GLU A 4 -4.60 12.27 0.59
CA GLU A 4 -3.48 12.24 -0.36
C GLU A 4 -2.82 10.85 -0.42
N GLN A 5 -2.67 10.18 0.72
CA GLN A 5 -2.15 8.80 0.77
C GLN A 5 -3.06 7.82 0.03
N MET A 6 -4.37 7.98 0.19
CA MET A 6 -5.37 7.19 -0.55
C MET A 6 -5.28 7.41 -2.06
N ALA A 7 -5.13 8.67 -2.49
CA ALA A 7 -5.02 9.01 -3.90
C ALA A 7 -3.73 8.46 -4.52
N ALA A 8 -2.60 8.58 -3.83
CA ALA A 8 -1.32 8.05 -4.28
C ALA A 8 -1.34 6.51 -4.37
N HIS A 9 -1.95 5.84 -3.39
CA HIS A 9 -2.19 4.40 -3.41
C HIS A 9 -3.07 3.99 -4.59
N ALA A 10 -4.24 4.62 -4.75
CA ALA A 10 -5.17 4.30 -5.84
C ALA A 10 -4.48 4.45 -7.20
N ALA A 11 -3.75 5.54 -7.41
CA ALA A 11 -3.04 5.79 -8.65
C ALA A 11 -1.93 4.74 -8.90
N ALA A 12 -1.22 4.28 -7.87
CA ALA A 12 -0.24 3.21 -7.99
C ALA A 12 -0.90 1.85 -8.29
N VAL A 13 -2.05 1.55 -7.67
CA VAL A 13 -2.84 0.33 -7.95
C VAL A 13 -3.33 0.32 -9.39
N GLU A 14 -3.86 1.45 -9.89
CA GLU A 14 -4.32 1.59 -11.28
C GLU A 14 -3.18 1.44 -12.30
N ARG A 15 -1.98 1.93 -11.96
CA ARG A 15 -0.78 1.76 -12.79
C ARG A 15 -0.16 0.35 -12.68
N GLY A 16 -0.63 -0.48 -11.75
CA GLY A 16 -0.04 -1.78 -11.47
C GLY A 16 1.34 -1.70 -10.81
N GLU A 17 1.63 -0.60 -10.11
CA GLU A 17 2.88 -0.44 -9.38
C GLU A 17 2.87 -1.19 -8.05
N ALA A 18 4.06 -1.64 -7.62
CA ALA A 18 4.24 -2.37 -6.37
C ALA A 18 3.97 -1.52 -5.11
N GLY A 19 4.05 -0.19 -5.24
CA GLY A 19 3.96 0.75 -4.14
C GLY A 19 3.89 2.20 -4.62
N TYR A 20 3.76 3.12 -3.69
CA TYR A 20 3.75 4.56 -3.92
C TYR A 20 4.64 5.26 -2.90
N LEU A 21 5.08 6.47 -3.24
CA LEU A 21 5.78 7.36 -2.31
C LEU A 21 4.74 8.11 -1.47
N ASP A 22 4.82 7.95 -0.16
CA ASP A 22 3.95 8.62 0.79
C ASP A 22 4.26 10.12 0.79
N PRO A 23 3.31 10.99 0.41
CA PRO A 23 3.57 12.42 0.26
C PRO A 23 3.85 13.13 1.59
N GLU A 24 3.47 12.54 2.72
CA GLU A 24 3.68 13.12 4.05
C GLU A 24 5.00 12.69 4.67
N THR A 25 5.30 11.39 4.61
CA THR A 25 6.48 10.81 5.27
C THR A 25 7.67 10.65 4.33
N GLY A 26 7.46 10.73 3.01
CA GLY A 26 8.48 10.45 2.00
C GLY A 26 8.89 8.97 1.94
N LEU A 27 8.18 8.09 2.62
CA LEU A 27 8.49 6.66 2.66
C LEU A 27 7.84 5.94 1.49
N PHE A 28 8.48 4.87 1.02
CA PHE A 28 7.88 3.98 0.02
C PHE A 28 6.93 3.00 0.70
N VAL A 29 5.65 3.06 0.34
CA VAL A 29 4.58 2.22 0.89
C VAL A 29 4.09 1.25 -0.18
N LEU A 30 4.02 -0.04 0.14
CA LEU A 30 3.54 -1.06 -0.78
C LEU A 30 2.03 -0.99 -0.97
N THR A 31 1.56 -1.21 -2.20
CA THR A 31 0.13 -1.27 -2.51
C THR A 31 -0.49 -2.57 -2.01
N GLU A 32 -1.79 -2.54 -1.75
CA GLU A 32 -2.56 -3.71 -1.35
C GLU A 32 -2.49 -4.80 -2.43
N ARG A 33 -2.49 -4.39 -3.70
CA ARG A 33 -2.45 -5.32 -4.84
C ARG A 33 -1.16 -6.11 -4.85
N PHE A 34 -0.03 -5.45 -4.61
CA PHE A 34 1.26 -6.11 -4.51
C PHE A 34 1.33 -7.07 -3.32
N LEU A 35 0.80 -6.66 -2.18
CA LEU A 35 0.75 -7.52 -1.00
C LEU A 35 -0.19 -8.72 -1.21
N ALA A 36 -1.30 -8.55 -1.91
CA ALA A 36 -2.23 -9.62 -2.25
C ALA A 36 -1.60 -10.63 -3.23
N ASP A 37 -0.85 -10.14 -4.23
CA ASP A 37 -0.13 -10.97 -5.19
C ASP A 37 0.97 -11.81 -4.51
N ARG A 38 1.63 -11.23 -3.49
CA ARG A 38 2.62 -11.92 -2.66
C ARG A 38 2.06 -13.15 -1.92
N GLY A 39 0.76 -13.21 -1.65
CA GLY A 39 0.12 -14.41 -1.11
C GLY A 39 0.29 -14.65 0.40
N TYR A 40 0.97 -13.76 1.14
CA TYR A 40 1.10 -13.89 2.60
C TYR A 40 1.27 -12.54 3.33
N CYS A 41 0.75 -12.47 4.56
CA CYS A 41 0.99 -11.34 5.45
C CYS A 41 2.41 -11.40 6.03
N CYS A 42 3.17 -10.32 5.91
CA CYS A 42 4.52 -10.22 6.46
C CYS A 42 4.58 -9.51 7.82
N GLU A 43 3.43 -9.21 8.43
CA GLU A 43 3.27 -8.64 9.78
C GLU A 43 4.04 -7.33 10.01
N ARG A 44 4.34 -6.60 8.92
CA ARG A 44 5.10 -5.34 8.95
C ARG A 44 4.24 -4.10 9.23
N GLY A 45 2.96 -4.28 9.56
CA GLY A 45 2.03 -3.17 9.83
C GLY A 45 1.77 -2.28 8.62
N CYS A 46 1.66 -2.86 7.42
CA CYS A 46 1.39 -2.11 6.19
C CYS A 46 0.00 -1.46 6.26
N ARG A 47 -0.09 -0.17 5.92
CA ARG A 47 -1.33 0.62 6.02
C ARG A 47 -2.46 0.12 5.13
N HIS A 48 -2.11 -0.50 4.01
CA HIS A 48 -3.03 -1.07 3.03
C HIS A 48 -2.89 -2.59 2.95
N CYS A 49 -2.64 -3.26 4.08
CA CYS A 49 -2.50 -4.71 4.05
C CYS A 49 -3.85 -5.34 3.68
N PRO A 50 -3.94 -6.13 2.58
CA PRO A 50 -5.17 -6.84 2.21
C PRO A 50 -5.50 -7.98 3.19
N TYR A 51 -4.56 -8.32 4.08
CA TYR A 51 -4.70 -9.37 5.09
C TYR A 51 -5.05 -8.86 6.50
N GLY A 52 -5.33 -7.57 6.70
CA GLY A 52 -5.84 -7.11 8.02
C GLY A 52 -7.30 -7.60 8.18
N GLU A 53 -7.70 -8.36 9.20
CA GLU A 53 -7.31 -8.35 10.61
C GLU A 53 -6.56 -9.60 11.13
N ALA A 54 -5.45 -9.36 11.84
CA ALA A 54 -5.13 -9.92 13.15
C ALA A 54 -4.47 -8.81 13.99
#